data_AF-A0A4Y8SVW3-F1
#
_entry.id   AF-A0A4Y8SVW3-F1
#
_cell.length_a   1.000
_cell.length_b   1.000
_cell.length_c   1.000
_cell.angle_alpha   90.00
_cell.angle_beta   90.00
_cell.angle_gamma   90.00
#
_symmetry.space_group_name_H-M   'P 1'
#
loop_
_entity.id
_entity.type
_entity.pdbx_description
1 polymer ?
#
loop_
_entity_poly.entity_id
_entity_poly.type
_entity_poly.pdbx_seq_one_letter_code
_entity_poly.pdbx_strand_id
1 'polypeptide(L)'
;DHPPSREEKILAELPLQDAYSHNIERMAGLLAMTHRQVTEDKIREVLRKHLTVEDQRQDLFKLYSEQHFSDAEFASIVAATRDPAKAKALGDTDEGKRLSEKLTGYMRESASDPKVQALAEKRMQQVEDDLRALEQAAP
;
A
#
# COMPACT_ATOMS: atom_id res chain seq x y z
N ASP A 1 9.16 28.41 -12.73
CA ASP A 1 8.95 27.02 -13.15
C ASP A 1 9.99 26.12 -12.52
N HIS A 2 9.60 25.39 -11.48
CA HIS A 2 10.39 24.30 -10.92
C HIS A 2 9.73 22.99 -11.36
N PRO A 3 10.51 22.00 -11.86
CA PRO A 3 9.94 20.69 -12.14
C PRO A 3 9.40 20.09 -10.82
N PRO A 4 8.26 19.37 -10.86
CA PRO A 4 7.69 18.79 -9.65
C PRO A 4 8.67 17.78 -9.05
N SER A 5 8.77 17.80 -7.73
CA SER A 5 9.56 16.86 -6.94
C SER A 5 9.07 15.43 -7.14
N ARG A 6 9.89 14.44 -6.78
CA ARG A 6 9.49 13.03 -6.83
C ARG A 6 8.23 12.76 -6.00
N GLU A 7 8.12 13.36 -4.83
CA GLU A 7 6.95 13.22 -3.95
C GLU A 7 5.68 13.78 -4.61
N GLU A 8 5.75 14.98 -5.20
CA GLU A 8 4.62 15.57 -5.93
C GLU A 8 4.20 14.70 -7.12
N LYS A 9 5.17 14.14 -7.85
CA LYS A 9 4.89 13.19 -8.94
C LYS A 9 4.23 11.92 -8.41
N ILE A 10 4.69 11.35 -7.30
CA ILE A 10 4.06 10.15 -6.70
C ILE A 10 2.59 10.42 -6.35
N LEU A 11 2.30 11.57 -5.74
CA LEU A 11 0.93 11.94 -5.37
C LEU A 11 0.02 12.17 -6.58
N ALA A 12 0.54 12.74 -7.66
CA ALA A 12 -0.22 13.02 -8.86
C ALA A 12 -0.39 11.77 -9.76
N GLU A 13 0.61 10.89 -9.76
CA GLU A 13 0.75 9.86 -10.78
C GLU A 13 0.31 8.47 -10.34
N LEU A 14 0.46 8.14 -9.06
CA LEU A 14 0.08 6.83 -8.53
C LEU A 14 -1.34 6.85 -7.94
N PRO A 15 -2.14 5.78 -8.14
CA PRO A 15 -3.52 5.70 -7.65
C PRO A 15 -3.56 5.37 -6.14
N LEU A 16 -3.04 6.29 -5.32
CA LEU A 16 -2.89 6.10 -3.87
C LEU A 16 -4.22 5.79 -3.17
N GLN A 17 -5.24 6.59 -3.48
CA GLN A 17 -6.55 6.47 -2.85
C GLN A 17 -7.25 5.16 -3.20
N ASP A 18 -7.12 4.70 -4.45
CA ASP A 18 -7.71 3.45 -4.90
C ASP A 18 -6.97 2.26 -4.29
N ALA A 19 -5.63 2.30 -4.28
CA ALA A 19 -4.82 1.26 -3.65
C ALA A 19 -5.10 1.15 -2.14
N TYR A 20 -5.28 2.28 -1.46
CA TYR A 20 -5.73 2.33 -0.07
C TYR A 20 -7.10 1.70 0.12
N SER A 21 -8.09 2.12 -0.68
CA SER A 21 -9.47 1.65 -0.57
C SER A 21 -9.56 0.14 -0.81
N HIS A 22 -8.91 -0.36 -1.86
CA HIS A 22 -8.81 -1.80 -2.13
C HIS A 22 -8.12 -2.57 -1.01
N ASN A 23 -7.12 -1.97 -0.33
CA ASN A 23 -6.47 -2.61 0.81
C ASN A 23 -7.44 -2.78 1.98
N ILE A 24 -8.15 -1.71 2.34
CA ILE A 24 -9.16 -1.70 3.40
C ILE A 24 -10.27 -2.72 3.11
N GLU A 25 -10.78 -2.75 1.88
CA GLU A 25 -11.83 -3.70 1.47
C GLU A 25 -11.36 -5.15 1.61
N ARG A 26 -10.18 -5.48 1.09
CA ARG A 26 -9.61 -6.83 1.21
C ARG A 26 -9.41 -7.23 2.67
N MET A 27 -8.82 -6.35 3.49
CA MET A 27 -8.58 -6.63 4.91
C MET A 27 -9.89 -6.80 5.67
N ALA A 28 -10.91 -5.98 5.37
CA ALA A 28 -12.22 -6.09 5.99
C ALA A 28 -12.88 -7.43 5.67
N GLY A 29 -12.82 -7.88 4.42
CA GLY A 29 -13.35 -9.19 4.02
C GLY A 29 -12.67 -10.36 4.74
N LEU A 30 -11.34 -10.28 4.93
CA LEU A 30 -10.59 -11.30 5.68
C LEU A 30 -10.98 -11.30 7.17
N LEU A 31 -11.05 -10.13 7.80
CA LEU A 31 -11.38 -9.99 9.21
C LEU A 31 -12.85 -10.33 9.50
N ALA A 32 -13.77 -10.12 8.56
CA ALA A 32 -15.17 -10.53 8.71
C ALA A 32 -15.33 -12.06 8.88
N MET A 33 -14.36 -12.86 8.40
CA MET A 33 -14.37 -14.31 8.57
C MET A 33 -14.11 -14.74 10.03
N THR A 34 -13.30 -13.95 10.75
CA THR A 34 -12.92 -14.19 12.15
C THR A 34 -13.81 -13.43 13.13
N HIS A 35 -14.20 -12.19 12.81
CA HIS A 35 -15.03 -11.32 13.64
C HIS A 35 -16.50 -11.31 13.20
N ARG A 36 -17.15 -12.47 13.29
CA ARG A 36 -18.50 -12.68 12.71
C ARG A 36 -19.61 -11.84 13.33
N GLN A 37 -19.39 -11.28 14.52
CA GLN A 37 -20.35 -10.42 15.22
C GLN A 37 -20.19 -8.94 14.86
N VAL A 38 -19.13 -8.57 14.16
CA VAL A 38 -18.86 -7.21 13.71
C VAL A 38 -19.22 -7.07 12.24
N THR A 39 -20.02 -6.07 11.88
CA THR A 39 -20.35 -5.80 10.48
C THR A 39 -19.11 -5.35 9.70
N GLU A 40 -19.04 -5.71 8.42
CA GLU A 40 -17.89 -5.35 7.58
C GLU A 40 -17.68 -3.83 7.52
N ASP A 41 -18.75 -3.03 7.52
CA ASP A 41 -18.66 -1.56 7.57
C ASP A 41 -17.92 -1.08 8.83
N LYS A 42 -18.18 -1.70 9.98
CA LYS A 42 -17.51 -1.35 11.24
C LYS A 42 -16.06 -1.81 11.25
N ILE A 43 -15.76 -2.96 10.63
CA ILE A 43 -14.38 -3.42 10.42
C ILE A 43 -13.62 -2.41 9.55
N ARG A 44 -14.22 -1.92 8.45
CA ARG A 44 -13.60 -0.87 7.61
C ARG A 44 -13.35 0.41 8.39
N GLU A 45 -14.27 0.83 9.26
CA GLU A 45 -14.05 1.99 10.15
C GLU A 45 -12.85 1.78 11.08
N VAL A 46 -12.73 0.62 11.72
CA VAL A 46 -11.59 0.30 12.60
C VAL A 46 -10.29 0.28 11.80
N LEU A 47 -10.27 -0.36 10.63
CA LEU A 47 -9.10 -0.38 9.76
C LEU A 47 -8.66 1.04 9.38
N ARG A 48 -9.61 1.93 9.02
CA ARG A 48 -9.29 3.33 8.68
C ARG A 48 -8.72 4.16 9.82
N LYS A 49 -8.94 3.76 11.08
CA LYS A 49 -8.32 4.43 12.25
C LYS A 49 -6.83 4.13 12.37
N HIS A 50 -6.40 2.93 11.99
CA HIS A 50 -5.06 2.42 12.27
C HIS A 50 -4.19 2.26 11.01
N LEU A 51 -4.82 2.08 9.86
CA LEU A 51 -4.20 2.02 8.54
C LEU A 51 -4.60 3.30 7.81
N THR A 52 -3.74 4.33 7.85
CA THR A 52 -4.06 5.63 7.25
C THR A 52 -3.51 5.76 5.83
N VAL A 53 -4.14 6.60 5.02
CA VAL A 53 -3.62 6.98 3.69
C VAL A 53 -2.22 7.62 3.82
N GLU A 54 -1.98 8.33 4.91
CA GLU A 54 -0.70 8.98 5.20
C GLU A 54 0.44 7.98 5.35
N ASP A 55 0.18 6.86 6.01
CA ASP A 55 1.16 5.79 6.18
C ASP A 55 1.52 5.16 4.83
N GLN A 56 0.50 4.87 4.02
CA GLN A 56 0.70 4.33 2.69
C GLN A 56 1.43 5.33 1.77
N ARG A 57 1.19 6.63 1.94
CA ARG A 57 1.93 7.69 1.25
C ARG A 57 3.42 7.63 1.60
N GLN A 58 3.77 7.54 2.88
CA GLN A 58 5.17 7.49 3.31
C GLN A 58 5.88 6.24 2.79
N ASP A 59 5.20 5.08 2.81
CA ASP A 59 5.75 3.85 2.25
C ASP A 59 6.05 3.99 0.75
N LEU A 60 5.18 4.68 0.01
CA LEU A 60 5.34 4.89 -1.42
C LEU A 60 6.40 5.94 -1.75
N PHE A 61 6.55 6.99 -0.93
CA PHE A 61 7.66 7.93 -1.04
C PHE A 61 8.99 7.23 -0.84
N LYS A 62 9.10 6.34 0.15
CA LYS A 62 10.31 5.53 0.37
C LYS A 62 10.54 4.57 -0.80
N LEU A 63 9.51 3.83 -1.22
CA LEU A 63 9.60 2.82 -2.26
C LEU A 63 10.02 3.41 -3.61
N TYR A 64 9.37 4.49 -4.04
CA TYR A 64 9.59 5.15 -5.33
C TYR A 64 10.53 6.35 -5.27
N SER A 65 11.31 6.48 -4.20
CA SER A 65 12.33 7.54 -4.05
C SER A 65 13.39 7.47 -5.16
N GLU A 66 14.11 8.58 -5.35
CA GLU A 66 15.24 8.65 -6.27
C GLU A 66 16.40 7.74 -5.87
N GLN A 67 16.50 7.38 -4.58
CA GLN A 67 17.46 6.40 -4.09
C GLN A 67 17.21 5.01 -4.67
N HIS A 68 15.93 4.68 -4.91
CA HIS A 68 15.53 3.37 -5.44
C HIS A 68 15.32 3.41 -6.94
N PHE A 69 14.70 4.45 -7.50
CA PHE A 69 14.36 4.52 -8.92
C PHE A 69 14.76 5.86 -9.53
N SER A 70 15.56 5.79 -10.59
CA SER A 70 15.83 6.93 -11.46
C SER A 70 14.54 7.49 -12.07
N ASP A 71 14.59 8.72 -12.58
CA ASP A 71 13.43 9.36 -13.22
C ASP A 71 12.89 8.58 -14.42
N ALA A 72 13.77 7.95 -15.21
CA ALA A 72 13.37 7.13 -16.35
C ALA A 72 12.63 5.87 -15.88
N GLU A 73 13.17 5.16 -14.88
CA GLU A 73 12.54 3.97 -14.31
C GLU A 73 11.17 4.30 -13.70
N PHE A 74 11.08 5.41 -12.97
CA PHE A 74 9.83 5.87 -12.37
C PHE A 74 8.78 6.24 -13.43
N ALA A 75 9.18 6.93 -14.51
CA ALA A 75 8.27 7.23 -15.61
C ALA A 75 7.72 5.95 -16.27
N SER A 76 8.56 4.92 -16.46
CA SER A 76 8.13 3.62 -16.97
C SER A 76 7.12 2.94 -16.05
N ILE A 77 7.36 2.97 -14.74
CA ILE A 77 6.44 2.42 -13.72
C ILE A 77 5.10 3.16 -13.73
N VAL A 78 5.13 4.49 -13.74
CA VAL A 78 3.92 5.33 -13.80
C VAL A 78 3.12 5.04 -15.07
N ALA A 79 3.79 4.95 -16.22
CA ALA A 79 3.15 4.64 -17.48
C ALA A 79 2.47 3.25 -17.47
N ALA A 80 3.13 2.25 -16.87
CA ALA A 80 2.56 0.92 -16.68
C ALA A 80 1.39 0.92 -15.68
N THR A 81 1.45 1.71 -14.62
CA THR A 81 0.39 1.77 -13.60
C THR A 81 -0.92 2.34 -14.15
N ARG A 82 -0.83 3.27 -15.10
CA ARG A 82 -2.00 3.95 -15.70
C ARG A 82 -2.59 3.22 -16.91
N ASP A 83 -1.81 2.35 -17.55
CA ASP A 83 -2.20 1.72 -18.82
C ASP A 83 -1.87 0.22 -18.80
N PRO A 84 -2.90 -0.66 -18.71
CA PRO A 84 -2.71 -2.11 -18.72
C PRO A 84 -1.98 -2.65 -19.96
N ALA A 85 -2.13 -2.00 -21.13
CA ALA A 85 -1.42 -2.41 -22.34
C ALA A 85 0.07 -2.09 -22.21
N LYS A 86 0.43 -0.94 -21.62
CA LYS A 86 1.83 -0.61 -21.29
C LYS A 86 2.39 -1.49 -20.19
N ALA A 87 1.61 -1.84 -19.18
CA ALA A 87 2.02 -2.80 -18.15
C ALA A 87 2.40 -4.15 -18.77
N LYS A 88 1.55 -4.66 -19.68
CA LYS A 88 1.81 -5.89 -20.41
C LYS A 88 3.06 -5.78 -21.28
N ALA A 89 3.14 -4.74 -22.10
CA ALA A 89 4.29 -4.53 -22.98
C ALA A 89 5.61 -4.40 -22.19
N LEU A 90 5.61 -3.67 -21.08
CA LEU A 90 6.78 -3.53 -20.22
C LEU A 90 7.18 -4.89 -19.62
N GLY A 91 6.22 -5.67 -19.10
CA GLY A 91 6.47 -6.99 -18.52
C GLY A 91 7.12 -8.00 -19.47
N ASP A 92 6.91 -7.85 -20.77
CA ASP A 92 7.51 -8.71 -21.80
C ASP A 92 8.97 -8.34 -22.12
N THR A 93 9.46 -7.18 -21.66
CA THR A 93 10.84 -6.71 -21.89
C THR A 93 11.80 -7.10 -20.77
N ASP A 94 13.09 -7.19 -21.07
CA ASP A 94 14.14 -7.40 -20.06
C ASP A 94 14.22 -6.24 -19.06
N GLU A 95 13.95 -5.02 -19.52
CA GLU A 95 13.88 -3.83 -18.66
C GLU A 95 12.73 -3.95 -17.65
N GLY A 96 11.52 -4.32 -18.10
CA GLY A 96 10.38 -4.50 -17.22
C GLY A 96 10.57 -5.63 -16.21
N LYS A 97 11.23 -6.74 -16.62
CA LYS A 97 11.61 -7.80 -15.68
C LYS A 97 12.56 -7.29 -14.60
N ARG A 98 13.61 -6.55 -14.99
CA ARG A 98 14.56 -5.94 -14.03
C ARG A 98 13.86 -4.95 -13.09
N LEU A 99 12.96 -4.12 -13.62
CA LEU A 99 12.16 -3.20 -12.81
C LEU A 99 11.27 -3.95 -11.81
N SER A 100 10.61 -5.01 -12.24
CA SER A 100 9.78 -5.86 -11.38
C SER A 100 10.59 -6.55 -10.29
N GLU A 101 11.76 -7.09 -10.63
CA GLU A 101 12.68 -7.70 -9.66
C GLU A 101 13.17 -6.69 -8.63
N LYS A 102 13.53 -5.48 -9.08
CA LYS A 102 13.97 -4.38 -8.24
C LYS A 102 12.87 -3.90 -7.29
N LEU A 103 11.65 -3.70 -7.80
CA LEU A 103 10.48 -3.38 -6.98
C LEU A 103 10.22 -4.46 -5.93
N THR A 104 10.22 -5.73 -6.34
CA THR A 104 10.03 -6.86 -5.43
C THR A 104 11.13 -6.94 -4.37
N GLY A 105 12.38 -6.63 -4.76
CA GLY A 105 13.53 -6.56 -3.86
C GLY A 105 13.32 -5.51 -2.76
N TYR A 106 12.98 -4.28 -3.12
CA TYR A 106 12.72 -3.22 -2.15
C TYR A 106 11.49 -3.48 -1.28
N MET A 107 10.43 -4.07 -1.84
CA MET A 107 9.27 -4.50 -1.05
C MET A 107 9.67 -5.55 -0.01
N ARG A 108 10.51 -6.53 -0.38
CA ARG A 108 11.02 -7.54 0.55
C ARG A 108 11.94 -6.94 1.61
N GLU A 109 12.81 -6.03 1.23
CA GLU A 109 13.70 -5.32 2.14
C GLU A 109 12.88 -4.53 3.17
N SER A 110 11.89 -3.76 2.72
CA SER A 110 10.98 -3.02 3.60
C SER A 110 10.19 -3.94 4.51
N ALA A 111 9.70 -5.08 4.00
CA ALA A 111 9.01 -6.08 4.82
C ALA A 111 9.93 -6.80 5.82
N SER A 112 11.24 -6.76 5.61
CA SER A 112 12.26 -7.34 6.51
C SER A 112 12.81 -6.31 7.50
N ASP A 113 12.47 -5.03 7.35
CA ASP A 113 12.88 -3.96 8.28
C ASP A 113 12.16 -4.15 9.63
N PRO A 114 12.89 -4.38 10.74
CA PRO A 114 12.28 -4.61 12.05
C PRO A 114 11.39 -3.47 12.52
N LYS A 115 11.65 -2.22 12.11
CA LYS A 115 10.80 -1.08 12.48
C LYS A 115 9.47 -1.13 11.74
N VAL A 116 9.50 -1.50 10.46
CA VAL A 116 8.28 -1.67 9.66
C VAL A 116 7.47 -2.84 10.19
N GLN A 117 8.12 -3.96 10.53
CA GLN A 117 7.45 -5.11 11.16
C GLN A 117 6.80 -4.73 12.49
N ALA A 118 7.54 -4.11 13.40
CA ALA A 118 7.01 -3.69 14.70
C ALA A 118 5.84 -2.71 14.56
N LEU A 119 5.89 -1.79 13.59
CA LEU A 119 4.81 -0.85 13.33
C LEU A 119 3.57 -1.57 12.76
N ALA A 120 3.75 -2.48 11.81
CA ALA A 120 2.67 -3.27 11.23
C ALA A 120 2.01 -4.16 12.29
N GLU A 121 2.80 -4.86 13.11
CA GLU A 121 2.31 -5.67 14.23
C GLU A 121 1.52 -4.84 15.22
N LYS A 122 2.05 -3.67 15.64
CA LYS A 122 1.35 -2.77 16.54
C LYS A 122 -0.02 -2.35 15.99
N ARG A 123 -0.08 -1.96 14.71
CA ARG A 123 -1.35 -1.55 14.06
C ARG A 123 -2.34 -2.69 14.01
N MET A 124 -1.89 -3.89 13.65
CA MET A 124 -2.77 -5.06 13.60
C MET A 124 -3.26 -5.45 14.99
N GLN A 125 -2.44 -5.32 16.02
CA GLN A 125 -2.87 -5.53 17.40
C GLN A 125 -3.95 -4.52 17.81
N GLN A 126 -3.79 -3.23 17.45
CA GLN A 126 -4.79 -2.20 17.74
C GLN A 126 -6.11 -2.44 17.01
N VAL A 127 -6.06 -2.92 15.75
CA VAL A 127 -7.26 -3.34 15.01
C VAL A 127 -7.95 -4.50 15.73
N GLU A 128 -7.21 -5.53 16.11
CA GLU A 128 -7.76 -6.69 16.80
C GLU A 128 -8.41 -6.31 18.14
N ASP A 129 -7.75 -5.45 18.93
CA ASP A 129 -8.25 -5.00 20.23
C ASP A 129 -9.56 -4.21 20.06
N ASP A 130 -9.63 -3.31 19.08
CA ASP A 130 -10.83 -2.53 18.76
C ASP A 130 -11.99 -3.43 18.28
N LEU A 131 -11.69 -4.45 17.46
CA LEU A 131 -12.70 -5.40 16.98
C LEU A 131 -13.25 -6.26 18.11
N ARG A 132 -12.41 -6.79 19.00
CA ARG A 132 -12.85 -7.56 20.17
C ARG A 132 -13.70 -6.71 21.11
N ALA A 133 -13.34 -5.44 21.31
CA ALA A 133 -14.16 -4.52 22.11
C ALA A 133 -15.56 -4.33 21.51
N LEU A 134 -15.67 -4.29 20.17
CA LEU A 134 -16.97 -4.22 19.48
C LEU A 134 -17.78 -5.51 19.63
N GLU A 135 -17.14 -6.67 19.57
CA GLU A 135 -17.80 -7.97 19.79
C GLU A 135 -18.35 -8.09 21.22
N GLN A 136 -17.58 -7.67 22.22
CA GLN A 136 -18.00 -7.68 23.63
C GLN A 136 -19.11 -6.67 23.94
N ALA A 137 -19.19 -5.59 23.16
CA ALA A 137 -20.24 -4.58 23.27
C ALA A 137 -21.50 -4.92 22.46
N ALA A 138 -21.46 -5.96 21.62
CA ALA A 138 -22.63 -6.44 20.88
C ALA A 138 -23.56 -7.21 21.86
N PRO A 139 -24.84 -6.82 21.96
CA PRO A 139 -25.81 -7.42 22.88
C PRO A 139 -26.19 -8.87 22.52
#